data_AF-A0A1I5MCP0-F1
#
_entry.id   AF-A0A1I5MCP0-F1
#
_cell.length_a   1.000
_cell.length_b   1.000
_cell.length_c   1.000
_cell.angle_alpha   90.00
_cell.angle_beta   90.00
_cell.angle_gamma   90.00
#
_symmetry.space_group_name_H-M   'P 1'
#
loop_
_entity.id
_entity.type
_entity.pdbx_description
1 polymer ?
#
loop_
_entity_poly.entity_id
_entity_poly.type
_entity_poly.pdbx_seq_one_letter_code
_entity_poly.pdbx_strand_id
1 'polypeptide(L)'
;MVLKRWLLPLVMVLLFISACGTTMDSTDSEKEAEDRTEDIGTDIDESTNNTDRDEPSDNDPETDAEKGTAGTGNTETDKVKDSVQTPTNMIVHFIDVGQGDSILIEATSGNVLVDAGNWNGREVIDYLNIQGINHIDLMIATHPDADHIGQMPLILEALTVDEVWMNGIESTSKTFENTIKLILEKDIVYYEPEVGDGVDFGDVAIDVLGPISKTGDANRDSIVTQVTHGAVEVMLTGDAGVKEEASLINRFGNRLMSDILKLGHHGSNTSTSQAFLDAVNPEAVIISASENNSYGHPHEEVVERLVNAEVDVYQTSQHGDIVFLSDGATIELIDAKDYPTTPVVPTNESTTTNDQQDETTTPPVITPAPDVSKEETNPSSENSTCVDVNTASKEQLMTIIHIGDERADQLIQLRPFDSVDQLTRINGIAAGRLKDIKAENIACVR
;
A
#
# COMPACT_ATOMS: atom_id res chain seq x y z
N MET A 1 19.00 27.44 -13.41
CA MET A 1 20.29 27.52 -12.69
C MET A 1 19.97 27.38 -11.20
N VAL A 2 19.97 26.16 -10.67
CA VAL A 2 19.52 25.86 -9.30
C VAL A 2 20.64 25.15 -8.55
N LEU A 3 20.80 25.47 -7.26
CA LEU A 3 22.00 25.22 -6.48
C LEU A 3 21.90 23.87 -5.75
N LYS A 4 22.50 22.79 -6.29
CA LYS A 4 22.59 21.49 -5.60
C LYS A 4 23.38 21.63 -4.29
N ARG A 5 22.71 21.52 -3.14
CA ARG A 5 23.33 21.43 -1.81
C ARG A 5 23.69 19.97 -1.53
N TRP A 6 24.97 19.64 -1.64
CA TRP A 6 25.49 18.33 -1.21
C TRP A 6 25.63 18.31 0.32
N LEU A 7 24.99 17.35 0.97
CA LEU A 7 25.23 16.98 2.37
C LEU A 7 25.90 15.60 2.38
N LEU A 8 27.18 15.55 2.74
CA LEU A 8 27.87 14.27 2.97
C LEU A 8 27.45 13.71 4.35
N PRO A 9 27.15 12.41 4.47
CA PRO A 9 27.02 11.76 5.77
C PRO A 9 28.39 11.59 6.42
N LEU A 10 28.51 12.02 7.69
CA LEU A 10 29.75 11.93 8.46
C LEU A 10 29.82 10.58 9.19
N VAL A 11 30.46 9.58 8.58
CA VAL A 11 30.68 8.26 9.18
C VAL A 11 31.71 8.34 10.33
N MET A 12 31.23 8.27 11.57
CA MET A 12 32.07 8.35 12.77
C MET A 12 32.54 6.94 13.21
N VAL A 13 33.70 6.52 12.73
CA VAL A 13 34.31 5.23 13.12
C VAL A 13 34.90 5.30 14.53
N LEU A 14 34.24 4.67 15.50
CA LEU A 14 34.74 4.50 16.88
C LEU A 14 35.55 3.20 17.02
N LEU A 15 36.88 3.33 16.99
CA LEU A 15 37.82 2.25 17.27
C LEU A 15 37.92 1.98 18.78
N PHE A 16 37.40 0.84 19.23
CA PHE A 16 37.69 0.31 20.57
C PHE A 16 39.03 -0.44 20.58
N ILE A 17 39.95 -0.03 21.46
CA ILE A 17 41.17 -0.78 21.80
C ILE A 17 41.09 -1.19 23.28
N SER A 18 41.09 -2.50 23.53
CA SER A 18 41.15 -3.08 24.87
C SER A 18 42.59 -3.12 25.41
N ALA A 19 42.79 -2.80 26.69
CA ALA A 19 43.89 -3.33 27.51
C ALA A 19 43.61 -3.21 29.02
N CYS A 20 44.02 -4.22 29.78
CA CYS A 20 43.70 -4.43 31.20
C CYS A 20 44.48 -3.55 32.20
N GLY A 21 43.93 -3.42 33.41
CA GLY A 21 44.65 -2.99 34.62
C GLY A 21 43.87 -3.31 35.90
N THR A 22 44.39 -4.24 36.72
CA THR A 22 43.76 -4.79 37.95
C THR A 22 44.28 -4.15 39.23
N THR A 23 43.45 -4.03 40.29
CA THR A 23 43.59 -4.70 41.63
C THR A 23 42.77 -4.00 42.74
N MET A 24 42.00 -4.79 43.53
CA MET A 24 41.81 -4.77 45.03
C MET A 24 41.63 -3.42 45.80
N ASP A 25 40.88 -3.27 46.91
CA ASP A 25 40.07 -4.09 47.85
C ASP A 25 39.32 -3.05 48.76
N SER A 26 38.04 -3.12 49.17
CA SER A 26 37.54 -3.88 50.35
C SER A 26 36.11 -3.44 50.79
N THR A 27 35.29 -4.44 51.18
CA THR A 27 34.18 -4.54 52.20
C THR A 27 33.14 -3.44 52.59
N ASP A 28 31.95 -3.97 52.95
CA ASP A 28 30.79 -3.47 53.75
C ASP A 28 29.64 -2.73 53.02
N SER A 29 28.38 -3.23 52.95
CA SER A 29 27.30 -3.42 53.98
C SER A 29 26.65 -2.08 54.42
N GLU A 30 25.32 -1.87 54.58
CA GLU A 30 24.10 -2.71 54.61
C GLU A 30 22.82 -1.84 54.28
N LYS A 31 21.71 -2.47 53.85
CA LYS A 31 20.25 -2.16 54.05
C LYS A 31 19.58 -0.75 53.97
N GLU A 32 18.49 -0.73 53.17
CA GLU A 32 17.07 -0.36 53.45
C GLU A 32 16.59 1.00 54.06
N ALA A 33 15.65 1.61 53.31
CA ALA A 33 14.28 2.04 53.70
C ALA A 33 13.93 3.49 54.12
N GLU A 34 12.75 3.90 53.60
CA GLU A 34 11.78 4.94 54.07
C GLU A 34 12.26 6.41 54.17
N ASP A 35 11.44 7.46 54.08
CA ASP A 35 10.06 7.82 53.66
C ASP A 35 9.86 9.26 54.21
N ARG A 36 8.77 9.95 53.84
CA ARG A 36 8.25 11.22 54.41
C ARG A 36 8.87 12.52 53.90
N THR A 37 8.16 13.63 53.68
CA THR A 37 6.77 14.05 53.32
C THR A 37 6.69 15.56 53.68
N GLU A 38 5.60 16.24 53.32
CA GLU A 38 5.27 17.66 53.60
C GLU A 38 5.99 18.65 52.66
N ASP A 39 5.36 19.37 51.72
CA ASP A 39 4.00 19.97 51.58
C ASP A 39 3.67 21.16 52.49
N ILE A 40 3.93 22.38 51.99
CA ILE A 40 3.19 23.67 52.12
C ILE A 40 3.72 24.55 50.95
N GLY A 41 2.99 25.35 50.15
CA GLY A 41 1.57 25.72 50.11
C GLY A 41 1.38 27.24 49.94
N THR A 42 0.87 27.71 48.77
CA THR A 42 0.22 29.03 48.49
C THR A 42 1.05 30.34 48.73
N ASP A 43 0.85 31.51 48.09
CA ASP A 43 -0.14 32.05 47.14
C ASP A 43 0.35 33.43 46.57
N ILE A 44 -0.23 33.92 45.44
CA ILE A 44 -0.51 35.35 45.07
C ILE A 44 0.72 36.33 44.93
N ASP A 45 0.94 37.14 43.88
CA ASP A 45 0.06 38.14 43.22
C ASP A 45 0.58 38.69 41.85
N GLU A 46 -0.20 39.57 41.23
CA GLU A 46 0.04 40.30 39.97
C GLU A 46 1.26 41.26 39.94
N SER A 47 1.72 41.60 38.74
CA SER A 47 2.24 42.96 38.48
C SER A 47 1.82 43.49 37.10
N THR A 48 1.34 44.73 37.08
CA THR A 48 0.88 45.47 35.90
C THR A 48 1.79 46.68 35.63
N ASN A 49 1.70 47.24 34.41
CA ASN A 49 2.01 48.64 34.04
C ASN A 49 3.50 49.09 34.05
N ASN A 50 4.03 49.94 33.15
CA ASN A 50 3.54 50.74 32.01
C ASN A 50 4.74 51.60 31.48
N THR A 51 4.49 52.42 30.44
CA THR A 51 5.18 53.67 30.02
C THR A 51 6.38 53.60 29.05
N ASP A 52 6.05 53.79 27.76
CA ASP A 52 6.28 55.01 26.94
C ASP A 52 7.65 55.71 26.84
N ARG A 53 7.98 56.07 25.58
CA ARG A 53 8.69 57.25 25.02
C ARG A 53 9.65 56.85 23.89
N ASP A 54 9.88 57.62 22.83
CA ASP A 54 9.11 58.68 22.13
C ASP A 54 9.77 58.85 20.73
N GLU A 55 9.01 59.32 19.74
CA GLU A 55 9.48 59.68 18.38
C GLU A 55 10.25 61.04 18.35
N PRO A 56 10.82 61.61 17.24
CA PRO A 56 10.40 61.59 15.81
C PRO A 56 11.54 61.20 14.81
N SER A 57 11.33 60.91 13.51
CA SER A 57 10.57 61.57 12.41
C SER A 57 11.24 62.81 11.80
N ASP A 58 11.48 62.79 10.49
CA ASP A 58 11.77 63.96 9.65
C ASP A 58 11.36 63.69 8.18
N ASN A 59 10.84 64.74 7.51
CA ASN A 59 10.12 64.71 6.23
C ASN A 59 10.89 65.51 5.15
N ASP A 60 11.14 64.96 3.96
CA ASP A 60 10.35 65.19 2.71
C ASP A 60 11.07 66.26 1.79
N PRO A 61 10.59 66.74 0.61
CA PRO A 61 11.38 66.67 -0.63
C PRO A 61 11.54 68.01 -1.41
N GLU A 62 12.31 68.04 -2.52
CA GLU A 62 11.94 68.85 -3.72
C GLU A 62 12.75 68.57 -5.02
N THR A 63 12.14 69.06 -6.11
CA THR A 63 12.35 69.03 -7.57
C THR A 63 13.73 69.37 -8.17
N ASP A 64 14.02 68.86 -9.39
CA ASP A 64 14.04 69.69 -10.61
C ASP A 64 14.21 68.91 -11.94
N ALA A 65 13.94 69.55 -13.08
CA ALA A 65 14.00 68.95 -14.42
C ALA A 65 14.70 69.84 -15.47
N GLU A 66 15.54 69.27 -16.35
CA GLU A 66 15.57 69.62 -17.80
C GLU A 66 16.44 68.71 -18.70
N LYS A 67 15.93 68.49 -19.93
CA LYS A 67 16.60 68.27 -21.24
C LYS A 67 17.95 67.52 -21.34
N GLY A 68 17.86 66.25 -21.77
CA GLY A 68 18.17 65.85 -23.16
C GLY A 68 19.64 65.63 -23.61
N THR A 69 19.89 64.49 -24.27
CA THR A 69 20.63 64.34 -25.54
C THR A 69 20.40 62.91 -26.08
N ALA A 70 20.39 62.71 -27.39
CA ALA A 70 20.15 61.41 -28.02
C ALA A 70 21.34 60.44 -27.84
N GLY A 71 21.04 59.17 -27.57
CA GLY A 71 21.99 58.06 -27.53
C GLY A 71 21.34 56.76 -27.98
N THR A 72 21.77 56.22 -29.12
CA THR A 72 21.23 55.00 -29.71
C THR A 72 21.57 53.79 -28.83
N GLY A 73 20.56 53.11 -28.30
CA GLY A 73 20.72 51.85 -27.57
C GLY A 73 19.70 50.82 -28.06
N ASN A 74 20.17 49.62 -28.42
CA ASN A 74 19.29 48.51 -28.78
C ASN A 74 18.39 48.16 -27.59
N THR A 75 17.08 48.30 -27.75
CA THR A 75 16.12 47.61 -26.88
C THR A 75 15.92 46.21 -27.43
N GLU A 76 16.72 45.26 -26.95
CA GLU A 76 16.32 43.85 -27.02
C GLU A 76 15.04 43.72 -26.19
N THR A 77 13.91 43.58 -26.88
CA THR A 77 12.66 43.18 -26.23
C THR A 77 12.83 41.73 -25.80
N ASP A 78 13.00 41.50 -24.50
CA ASP A 78 12.89 40.17 -23.90
C ASP A 78 11.51 39.59 -24.24
N LYS A 79 11.47 38.81 -25.31
CA LYS A 79 10.38 37.89 -25.56
C LYS A 79 10.51 36.80 -24.51
N VAL A 80 9.71 36.92 -23.45
CA VAL A 80 9.29 35.75 -22.67
C VAL A 80 8.77 34.74 -23.68
N LYS A 81 9.58 33.74 -23.98
CA LYS A 81 9.12 32.53 -24.64
C LYS A 81 8.34 31.80 -23.57
N ASP A 82 7.05 32.09 -23.55
CA ASP A 82 6.06 31.15 -23.07
C ASP A 82 6.10 29.98 -24.07
N SER A 83 7.03 29.06 -23.84
CA SER A 83 7.09 27.82 -24.58
C SER A 83 5.94 26.98 -24.09
N VAL A 84 4.82 27.08 -24.80
CA VAL A 84 3.75 26.07 -24.73
C VAL A 84 4.44 24.73 -24.93
N GLN A 85 4.65 24.00 -23.83
CA GLN A 85 4.96 22.58 -23.89
C GLN A 85 3.75 21.98 -24.58
N THR A 86 3.96 21.40 -25.76
CA THR A 86 3.00 20.41 -26.26
C THR A 86 2.90 19.37 -25.16
N PRO A 87 1.69 19.11 -24.60
CA PRO A 87 1.54 18.04 -23.62
C PRO A 87 2.16 16.77 -24.17
N THR A 88 2.96 16.10 -23.37
CA THR A 88 3.41 14.76 -23.74
C THR A 88 2.31 13.74 -23.42
N ASN A 89 2.57 12.47 -23.71
CA ASN A 89 1.61 11.43 -23.34
C ASN A 89 2.11 10.75 -22.05
N MET A 90 1.16 10.46 -21.16
CA MET A 90 1.34 9.50 -20.08
C MET A 90 0.45 8.28 -20.36
N ILE A 91 0.97 7.08 -20.20
CA ILE A 91 0.18 5.83 -20.28
C ILE A 91 0.24 5.14 -18.92
N VAL A 92 -0.92 4.74 -18.39
CA VAL A 92 -1.04 4.06 -17.09
C VAL A 92 -1.66 2.68 -17.33
N HIS A 93 -0.94 1.64 -16.94
CA HIS A 93 -1.30 0.24 -17.17
C HIS A 93 -1.51 -0.45 -15.83
N PHE A 94 -2.73 -0.86 -15.53
CA PHE A 94 -3.06 -1.71 -14.40
C PHE A 94 -3.01 -3.16 -14.87
N ILE A 95 -1.96 -3.88 -14.47
CA ILE A 95 -1.62 -5.21 -15.02
C ILE A 95 -2.44 -6.31 -14.30
N ASP A 96 -2.98 -7.28 -15.06
CA ASP A 96 -3.70 -8.42 -14.50
C ASP A 96 -2.74 -9.46 -13.90
N VAL A 97 -2.31 -9.19 -12.66
CA VAL A 97 -1.47 -10.07 -11.84
C VAL A 97 -2.30 -11.02 -10.95
N GLY A 98 -3.62 -11.12 -11.20
CA GLY A 98 -4.54 -11.88 -10.36
C GLY A 98 -4.81 -11.20 -9.02
N GLN A 99 -4.27 -11.75 -7.93
CA GLN A 99 -4.32 -11.14 -6.60
C GLN A 99 -2.99 -10.44 -6.32
N GLY A 100 -3.04 -9.12 -6.15
CA GLY A 100 -1.87 -8.26 -6.02
C GLY A 100 -1.96 -7.02 -6.90
N ASP A 101 -0.98 -6.15 -6.79
CA ASP A 101 -0.88 -4.91 -7.56
C ASP A 101 0.37 -4.90 -8.44
N SER A 102 0.22 -4.40 -9.67
CA SER A 102 1.34 -3.89 -10.46
C SER A 102 0.82 -2.85 -11.45
N ILE A 103 1.38 -1.66 -11.40
CA ILE A 103 0.99 -0.51 -12.22
C ILE A 103 2.24 0.04 -12.92
N LEU A 104 2.27 -0.05 -14.25
CA LEU A 104 3.28 0.62 -15.08
C LEU A 104 2.77 2.01 -15.46
N ILE A 105 3.63 3.02 -15.30
CA ILE A 105 3.40 4.38 -15.79
C ILE A 105 4.51 4.69 -16.80
N GLU A 106 4.16 4.80 -18.07
CA GLU A 106 5.05 5.27 -19.13
C GLU A 106 4.90 6.79 -19.28
N ALA A 107 5.96 7.54 -18.97
CA ALA A 107 6.05 8.98 -19.23
C ALA A 107 7.14 9.25 -20.28
N THR A 108 7.05 10.38 -20.99
CA THR A 108 7.96 10.69 -22.09
C THR A 108 9.44 10.81 -21.67
N SER A 109 9.73 10.99 -20.38
CA SER A 109 11.09 11.05 -19.83
C SER A 109 11.45 9.93 -18.85
N GLY A 110 10.65 8.87 -18.73
CA GLY A 110 10.97 7.73 -17.86
C GLY A 110 9.80 6.78 -17.60
N ASN A 111 10.11 5.58 -17.14
CA ASN A 111 9.15 4.55 -16.76
C ASN A 111 9.13 4.37 -15.24
N VAL A 112 7.93 4.32 -14.67
CA VAL A 112 7.73 4.04 -13.24
C VAL A 112 6.93 2.75 -13.08
N LEU A 113 7.37 1.87 -12.17
CA LEU A 113 6.62 0.67 -11.81
C LEU A 113 6.21 0.75 -10.33
N VAL A 114 4.91 0.80 -10.06
CA VAL A 114 4.35 0.72 -8.71
C VAL A 114 3.87 -0.70 -8.45
N ASP A 115 4.51 -1.39 -7.53
CA ASP A 115 4.36 -2.81 -7.21
C ASP A 115 4.57 -3.78 -8.41
N ALA A 116 4.76 -5.06 -8.09
CA ALA A 116 5.26 -6.11 -8.96
C ALA A 116 4.49 -7.44 -8.79
N GLY A 117 3.24 -7.40 -8.32
CA GLY A 117 2.32 -8.53 -8.27
C GLY A 117 2.80 -9.70 -7.40
N ASN A 118 2.24 -10.88 -7.69
CA ASN A 118 2.39 -12.06 -6.82
C ASN A 118 3.70 -12.84 -7.00
N TRP A 119 4.28 -13.30 -5.89
CA TRP A 119 5.59 -13.99 -5.80
C TRP A 119 5.66 -15.32 -6.57
N ASN A 120 4.51 -15.93 -6.86
CA ASN A 120 4.41 -17.17 -7.62
C ASN A 120 4.16 -16.94 -9.12
N GLY A 121 4.09 -15.69 -9.56
CA GLY A 121 3.79 -15.28 -10.93
C GLY A 121 5.01 -14.90 -11.77
N ARG A 122 4.74 -14.56 -13.03
CA ARG A 122 5.69 -13.99 -14.01
C ARG A 122 5.08 -12.92 -14.92
N GLU A 123 3.81 -12.62 -14.72
CA GLU A 123 2.94 -11.81 -15.57
C GLU A 123 3.50 -10.40 -15.73
N VAL A 124 4.06 -9.80 -14.67
CA VAL A 124 4.62 -8.44 -14.72
C VAL A 124 5.86 -8.39 -15.60
N ILE A 125 6.83 -9.27 -15.36
CA ILE A 125 8.06 -9.26 -16.16
C ILE A 125 7.78 -9.67 -17.62
N ASP A 126 6.84 -10.59 -17.85
CA ASP A 126 6.47 -10.98 -19.21
C ASP A 126 5.67 -9.85 -19.91
N TYR A 127 4.83 -9.08 -19.20
CA TYR A 127 4.15 -7.87 -19.71
C TYR A 127 5.12 -6.74 -20.05
N LEU A 128 6.06 -6.42 -19.15
CA LEU A 128 7.11 -5.41 -19.39
C LEU A 128 7.93 -5.74 -20.65
N ASN A 129 8.24 -7.02 -20.87
CA ASN A 129 8.90 -7.48 -22.10
C ASN A 129 8.03 -7.32 -23.36
N ILE A 130 6.70 -7.47 -23.26
CA ILE A 130 5.75 -7.25 -24.37
C ILE A 130 5.68 -5.77 -24.74
N GLN A 131 5.64 -4.87 -23.75
CA GLN A 131 5.68 -3.41 -23.99
C GLN A 131 7.08 -2.93 -24.42
N GLY A 132 8.12 -3.77 -24.27
CA GLY A 132 9.51 -3.45 -24.65
C GLY A 132 10.28 -2.68 -23.56
N ILE A 133 9.73 -2.58 -22.36
CA ILE A 133 10.35 -1.94 -21.19
C ILE A 133 11.56 -2.77 -20.76
N ASN A 134 12.73 -2.13 -20.81
CA ASN A 134 14.02 -2.72 -20.43
C ASN A 134 14.77 -1.91 -19.35
N HIS A 135 14.22 -0.75 -19.00
CA HIS A 135 14.72 0.20 -18.01
C HIS A 135 13.53 0.83 -17.28
N ILE A 136 13.65 0.91 -15.96
CA ILE A 136 12.69 1.52 -15.04
C ILE A 136 13.46 2.59 -14.25
N ASP A 137 13.08 3.85 -14.39
CA ASP A 137 13.74 4.96 -13.72
C ASP A 137 13.42 4.95 -12.21
N LEU A 138 12.17 4.62 -11.86
CA LEU A 138 11.74 4.46 -10.46
C LEU A 138 10.83 3.23 -10.28
N MET A 139 11.15 2.39 -9.30
CA MET A 139 10.24 1.35 -8.83
C MET A 139 9.75 1.70 -7.42
N ILE A 140 8.44 1.71 -7.20
CA ILE A 140 7.83 1.99 -5.89
C ILE A 140 7.23 0.69 -5.37
N ALA A 141 7.76 0.16 -4.27
CA ALA A 141 7.14 -0.93 -3.51
C ALA A 141 6.31 -0.32 -2.37
N THR A 142 4.99 -0.38 -2.47
CA THR A 142 4.10 0.27 -1.51
C THR A 142 4.28 -0.29 -0.11
N HIS A 143 4.40 -1.62 0.02
CA HIS A 143 4.67 -2.36 1.26
C HIS A 143 5.26 -3.75 0.95
N PRO A 144 5.88 -4.47 1.91
CA PRO A 144 6.73 -5.64 1.64
C PRO A 144 5.97 -6.97 1.43
N ASP A 145 4.67 -6.94 1.19
CA ASP A 145 3.85 -8.16 1.10
C ASP A 145 3.96 -8.85 -0.27
N ALA A 146 3.71 -10.16 -0.28
CA ALA A 146 4.16 -11.04 -1.36
C ALA A 146 3.33 -10.94 -2.65
N ASP A 147 2.19 -10.26 -2.60
CA ASP A 147 1.36 -9.85 -3.73
C ASP A 147 1.61 -8.41 -4.22
N HIS A 148 2.54 -7.70 -3.57
CA HIS A 148 3.03 -6.39 -3.99
C HIS A 148 4.50 -6.46 -4.45
N ILE A 149 5.42 -6.99 -3.64
CA ILE A 149 6.84 -7.10 -4.03
C ILE A 149 7.19 -8.40 -4.78
N GLY A 150 6.20 -9.23 -5.09
CA GLY A 150 6.36 -10.63 -5.48
C GLY A 150 7.36 -10.87 -6.61
N GLN A 151 7.23 -10.16 -7.72
CA GLN A 151 8.09 -10.34 -8.89
C GLN A 151 9.27 -9.35 -8.93
N MET A 152 9.44 -8.47 -7.93
CA MET A 152 10.58 -7.52 -7.87
C MET A 152 11.93 -8.22 -8.07
N PRO A 153 12.24 -9.39 -7.45
CA PRO A 153 13.52 -10.06 -7.71
C PRO A 153 13.73 -10.44 -9.18
N LEU A 154 12.68 -10.86 -9.89
CA LEU A 154 12.77 -11.21 -11.32
C LEU A 154 13.02 -9.96 -12.18
N ILE A 155 12.37 -8.84 -11.86
CA ILE A 155 12.50 -7.59 -12.58
C ILE A 155 13.88 -6.96 -12.31
N LEU A 156 14.28 -6.90 -11.04
CA LEU A 156 15.61 -6.42 -10.62
C LEU A 156 16.73 -7.30 -11.18
N GLU A 157 16.55 -8.61 -11.39
CA GLU A 157 17.54 -9.44 -12.10
C GLU A 157 17.63 -9.10 -13.59
N ALA A 158 16.48 -8.99 -14.27
CA ALA A 158 16.38 -8.92 -15.73
C ALA A 158 16.56 -7.51 -16.34
N LEU A 159 16.07 -6.47 -15.67
CA LEU A 159 16.02 -5.10 -16.19
C LEU A 159 17.09 -4.20 -15.55
N THR A 160 17.25 -2.99 -16.10
CA THR A 160 17.94 -1.89 -15.41
C THR A 160 16.92 -1.14 -14.57
N VAL A 161 17.23 -0.91 -13.29
CA VAL A 161 16.39 -0.10 -12.39
C VAL A 161 17.31 0.90 -11.70
N ASP A 162 17.01 2.19 -11.79
CA ASP A 162 17.89 3.24 -11.26
C ASP A 162 17.62 3.53 -9.78
N GLU A 163 16.35 3.63 -9.40
CA GLU A 163 15.90 3.92 -8.03
C GLU A 163 14.74 3.03 -7.58
N VAL A 164 14.74 2.65 -6.30
CA VAL A 164 13.69 1.87 -5.63
C VAL A 164 13.23 2.60 -4.36
N TRP A 165 11.94 2.91 -4.28
CA TRP A 165 11.28 3.44 -3.08
C TRP A 165 10.59 2.31 -2.33
N MET A 166 10.77 2.24 -1.02
CA MET A 166 10.07 1.28 -0.13
C MET A 166 9.59 1.98 1.14
N ASN A 167 8.55 1.47 1.81
CA ASN A 167 8.00 2.12 3.01
C ASN A 167 8.90 2.02 4.27
N GLY A 168 9.97 1.22 4.22
CA GLY A 168 10.88 0.97 5.35
C GLY A 168 10.41 -0.11 6.33
N ILE A 169 9.34 -0.86 6.01
CA ILE A 169 8.94 -2.04 6.79
C ILE A 169 9.78 -3.25 6.39
N GLU A 170 10.51 -3.81 7.34
CA GLU A 170 11.27 -5.05 7.14
C GLU A 170 10.36 -6.28 7.13
N SER A 171 10.68 -7.25 6.26
CA SER A 171 10.02 -8.57 6.23
C SER A 171 11.04 -9.70 6.21
N THR A 172 10.71 -10.82 6.85
CA THR A 172 11.52 -12.06 6.79
C THR A 172 11.14 -12.96 5.61
N SER A 173 10.27 -12.48 4.71
CA SER A 173 9.88 -13.22 3.50
C SER A 173 11.08 -13.40 2.57
N LYS A 174 11.15 -14.54 1.86
CA LYS A 174 12.27 -14.78 0.95
C LYS A 174 12.27 -13.83 -0.26
N THR A 175 11.10 -13.33 -0.63
CA THR A 175 10.92 -12.27 -1.62
C THR A 175 11.63 -10.99 -1.17
N PHE A 176 11.33 -10.50 0.04
CA PHE A 176 11.95 -9.30 0.61
C PHE A 176 13.47 -9.43 0.72
N GLU A 177 13.97 -10.52 1.31
CA GLU A 177 15.41 -10.77 1.41
C GLU A 177 16.11 -10.73 0.05
N ASN A 178 15.49 -11.30 -0.99
CA ASN A 178 16.06 -11.34 -2.33
C ASN A 178 16.00 -9.96 -3.01
N THR A 179 14.92 -9.20 -2.83
CA THR A 179 14.78 -7.82 -3.32
C THR A 179 15.87 -6.92 -2.74
N ILE A 180 16.01 -6.87 -1.41
CA ILE A 180 17.05 -6.06 -0.74
C ILE A 180 18.45 -6.51 -1.14
N LYS A 181 18.70 -7.83 -1.26
CA LYS A 181 19.97 -8.37 -1.76
C LYS A 181 20.30 -7.86 -3.16
N LEU A 182 19.34 -7.85 -4.08
CA LEU A 182 19.55 -7.43 -5.47
C LEU A 182 19.78 -5.92 -5.58
N ILE A 183 19.06 -5.10 -4.80
CA ILE A 183 19.28 -3.65 -4.68
C ILE A 183 20.74 -3.38 -4.26
N LEU A 184 21.22 -4.06 -3.22
CA LEU A 184 22.58 -3.92 -2.71
C LEU A 184 23.65 -4.49 -3.66
N GLU A 185 23.40 -5.62 -4.33
CA GLU A 185 24.35 -6.23 -5.27
C GLU A 185 24.48 -5.46 -6.59
N LYS A 186 23.45 -4.69 -6.97
CA LYS A 186 23.43 -3.88 -8.19
C LYS A 186 23.72 -2.38 -7.98
N ASP A 187 23.93 -1.93 -6.73
CA ASP A 187 24.17 -0.53 -6.35
C ASP A 187 23.02 0.41 -6.79
N ILE A 188 21.78 -0.10 -6.69
CA ILE A 188 20.54 0.64 -7.03
C ILE A 188 20.23 1.63 -5.91
N VAL A 189 19.77 2.83 -6.26
CA VAL A 189 19.41 3.85 -5.25
C VAL A 189 18.21 3.34 -4.45
N TYR A 190 18.35 3.29 -3.13
CA TYR A 190 17.26 2.95 -2.20
C TYR A 190 16.82 4.19 -1.45
N TYR A 191 15.51 4.43 -1.38
CA TYR A 191 14.92 5.55 -0.65
C TYR A 191 13.66 5.12 0.11
N GLU A 192 13.41 5.77 1.24
CA GLU A 192 12.17 5.62 2.02
C GLU A 192 11.45 6.96 2.04
N PRO A 193 10.46 7.16 1.15
CA PRO A 193 9.85 8.48 1.01
C PRO A 193 8.96 8.85 2.20
N GLU A 194 8.91 10.14 2.49
CA GLU A 194 8.00 10.76 3.45
C GLU A 194 6.96 11.64 2.75
N VAL A 195 5.91 12.02 3.48
CA VAL A 195 4.79 12.79 2.92
C VAL A 195 5.21 14.20 2.51
N GLY A 196 5.16 14.45 1.20
CA GLY A 196 5.64 15.68 0.56
C GLY A 196 6.96 15.53 -0.20
N ASP A 197 7.55 14.34 -0.21
CA ASP A 197 8.51 13.96 -1.26
C ASP A 197 7.78 13.70 -2.58
N GLY A 198 8.50 13.83 -3.69
CA GLY A 198 7.97 13.58 -5.03
C GLY A 198 9.05 13.64 -6.11
N VAL A 199 8.69 13.23 -7.33
CA VAL A 199 9.58 13.18 -8.49
C VAL A 199 8.86 13.62 -9.77
N ASP A 200 9.57 14.34 -10.64
CA ASP A 200 9.06 14.83 -11.92
C ASP A 200 9.65 14.02 -13.09
N PHE A 201 8.79 13.37 -13.87
CA PHE A 201 9.07 12.76 -15.16
C PHE A 201 8.53 13.64 -16.30
N GLY A 202 9.12 14.84 -16.43
CA GLY A 202 8.80 15.78 -17.50
C GLY A 202 7.61 16.67 -17.14
N ASP A 203 6.43 16.33 -17.65
CA ASP A 203 5.13 16.92 -17.30
C ASP A 203 4.24 15.97 -16.46
N VAL A 204 4.76 14.78 -16.12
CA VAL A 204 4.19 13.87 -15.12
C VAL A 204 4.90 14.07 -13.78
N ALA A 205 4.16 14.37 -12.72
CA ALA A 205 4.66 14.43 -11.34
C ALA A 205 4.10 13.26 -10.52
N ILE A 206 4.90 12.72 -9.60
CA ILE A 206 4.47 11.70 -8.63
C ILE A 206 4.76 12.21 -7.22
N ASP A 207 3.70 12.60 -6.50
CA ASP A 207 3.75 13.09 -5.13
C ASP A 207 3.43 11.98 -4.13
N VAL A 208 4.20 11.89 -3.04
CA VAL A 208 3.96 10.94 -1.93
C VAL A 208 3.04 11.58 -0.90
N LEU A 209 1.82 11.04 -0.79
CA LEU A 209 0.77 11.50 0.11
C LEU A 209 0.73 10.73 1.43
N GLY A 210 1.18 9.47 1.47
CA GLY A 210 1.10 8.61 2.65
C GLY A 210 2.26 7.62 2.78
N PRO A 211 2.46 7.03 3.98
CA PRO A 211 1.60 7.14 5.16
C PRO A 211 1.80 8.43 5.98
N ILE A 212 0.70 9.00 6.52
CA ILE A 212 0.74 10.22 7.35
C ILE A 212 1.50 10.02 8.67
N SER A 213 1.53 8.80 9.18
CA SER A 213 2.24 8.42 10.40
C SER A 213 2.57 6.94 10.31
N LYS A 214 3.86 6.59 10.37
CA LYS A 214 4.29 5.19 10.39
C LYS A 214 3.75 4.48 11.64
N THR A 215 3.20 3.29 11.46
CA THR A 215 2.55 2.45 12.46
C THR A 215 3.32 1.14 12.70
N GLY A 216 4.21 0.74 11.79
CA GLY A 216 4.94 -0.53 11.82
C GLY A 216 4.17 -1.72 11.25
N ASP A 217 3.01 -1.47 10.65
CA ASP A 217 2.13 -2.43 9.98
C ASP A 217 2.28 -2.25 8.47
N ALA A 218 2.49 -3.35 7.72
CA ALA A 218 2.86 -3.30 6.31
C ALA A 218 1.83 -2.52 5.47
N ASN A 219 0.56 -2.95 5.53
CA ASN A 219 -0.53 -2.41 4.72
C ASN A 219 -0.84 -0.97 5.13
N ARG A 220 -0.83 -0.69 6.43
CA ARG A 220 -1.14 0.66 6.96
C ARG A 220 0.00 1.66 6.76
N ASP A 221 1.21 1.18 6.56
CA ASP A 221 2.35 2.00 6.16
C ASP A 221 2.59 1.95 4.64
N SER A 222 1.58 1.57 3.84
CA SER A 222 1.65 1.63 2.37
C SER A 222 2.04 3.03 1.89
N ILE A 223 2.98 3.10 0.94
CA ILE A 223 3.23 4.33 0.18
C ILE A 223 1.96 4.65 -0.62
N VAL A 224 1.35 5.81 -0.37
CA VAL A 224 0.23 6.34 -1.16
C VAL A 224 0.77 7.44 -2.06
N THR A 225 0.49 7.36 -3.35
CA THR A 225 0.94 8.36 -4.35
C THR A 225 -0.22 8.98 -5.11
N GLN A 226 -0.02 10.22 -5.54
CA GLN A 226 -0.84 10.90 -6.54
C GLN A 226 0.05 11.18 -7.74
N VAL A 227 -0.37 10.69 -8.90
CA VAL A 227 0.30 10.87 -10.19
C VAL A 227 -0.46 11.96 -10.94
N THR A 228 0.19 13.08 -11.24
CA THR A 228 -0.42 14.23 -11.91
C THR A 228 0.20 14.43 -13.27
N HIS A 229 -0.63 14.49 -14.32
CA HIS A 229 -0.22 14.82 -15.67
C HIS A 229 -1.10 15.97 -16.20
N GLY A 230 -0.57 17.20 -16.15
CA GLY A 230 -1.31 18.40 -16.51
C GLY A 230 -2.55 18.63 -15.62
N ALA A 231 -3.73 18.33 -16.14
CA ALA A 231 -5.01 18.40 -15.43
C ALA A 231 -5.56 17.03 -14.99
N VAL A 232 -4.88 15.92 -15.32
CA VAL A 232 -5.27 14.56 -14.97
C VAL A 232 -4.56 14.11 -13.70
N GLU A 233 -5.30 13.51 -12.78
CA GLU A 233 -4.81 13.03 -11.47
C GLU A 233 -5.20 11.55 -11.27
N VAL A 234 -4.23 10.70 -10.89
CA VAL A 234 -4.43 9.26 -10.63
C VAL A 234 -3.92 8.93 -9.22
N MET A 235 -4.76 8.32 -8.38
CA MET A 235 -4.40 7.96 -7.01
C MET A 235 -4.12 6.46 -6.85
N LEU A 236 -2.96 6.13 -6.29
CA LEU A 236 -2.51 4.77 -6.02
C LEU A 236 -2.30 4.61 -4.50
N THR A 237 -3.09 3.76 -3.86
CA THR A 237 -3.16 3.68 -2.38
C THR A 237 -2.37 2.53 -1.75
N GLY A 238 -1.85 1.60 -2.54
CA GLY A 238 -1.42 0.29 -2.02
C GLY A 238 -2.52 -0.33 -1.17
N ASP A 239 -2.17 -0.80 0.03
CA ASP A 239 -3.10 -1.45 0.97
C ASP A 239 -3.52 -0.57 2.16
N ALA A 240 -3.42 0.76 1.99
CA ALA A 240 -3.88 1.72 2.98
C ALA A 240 -5.37 1.51 3.34
N GLY A 241 -5.67 1.45 4.64
CA GLY A 241 -7.01 1.23 5.17
C GLY A 241 -7.73 2.51 5.62
N VAL A 242 -8.97 2.35 6.12
CA VAL A 242 -9.86 3.48 6.48
C VAL A 242 -9.31 4.49 7.50
N LYS A 243 -8.29 4.12 8.31
CA LYS A 243 -7.64 5.05 9.25
C LYS A 243 -6.61 5.93 8.55
N GLU A 244 -5.93 5.36 7.57
CA GLU A 244 -4.91 6.00 6.76
C GLU A 244 -5.62 6.95 5.77
N GLU A 245 -6.70 6.50 5.13
CA GLU A 245 -7.64 7.34 4.37
C GLU A 245 -8.14 8.54 5.17
N ALA A 246 -8.64 8.34 6.39
CA ALA A 246 -9.08 9.43 7.26
C ALA A 246 -7.93 10.41 7.56
N SER A 247 -6.69 9.93 7.66
CA SER A 247 -5.52 10.77 7.87
C SER A 247 -5.16 11.58 6.63
N LEU A 248 -5.28 10.99 5.43
CA LEU A 248 -5.15 11.69 4.15
C LEU A 248 -6.20 12.80 4.02
N ILE A 249 -7.48 12.49 4.25
CA ILE A 249 -8.59 13.47 4.18
C ILE A 249 -8.32 14.65 5.12
N ASN A 250 -7.92 14.38 6.36
CA ASN A 250 -7.61 15.42 7.35
C ASN A 250 -6.42 16.32 6.96
N ARG A 251 -5.45 15.80 6.19
CA ARG A 251 -4.26 16.57 5.77
C ARG A 251 -4.46 17.31 4.45
N PHE A 252 -5.17 16.72 3.50
CA PHE A 252 -5.22 17.17 2.11
C PHE A 252 -6.59 17.69 1.67
N GLY A 253 -7.68 17.19 2.24
CA GLY A 253 -9.04 17.53 1.83
C GLY A 253 -9.25 17.35 0.33
N ASN A 254 -9.79 18.37 -0.34
CA ASN A 254 -10.04 18.38 -1.79
C ASN A 254 -8.79 18.24 -2.67
N ARG A 255 -7.56 18.27 -2.12
CA ARG A 255 -6.36 17.90 -2.90
C ARG A 255 -6.27 16.40 -3.21
N LEU A 256 -7.15 15.59 -2.61
CA LEU A 256 -7.26 14.16 -2.91
C LEU A 256 -8.06 13.85 -4.17
N MET A 257 -8.62 14.86 -4.85
CA MET A 257 -9.36 14.61 -6.08
C MET A 257 -8.46 13.87 -7.11
N SER A 258 -9.03 12.96 -7.88
CA SER A 258 -8.33 12.18 -8.92
C SER A 258 -9.34 11.57 -9.88
N ASP A 259 -9.10 11.63 -11.19
CA ASP A 259 -9.96 11.04 -12.21
C ASP A 259 -10.02 9.51 -12.07
N ILE A 260 -8.88 8.89 -11.71
CA ILE A 260 -8.75 7.44 -11.49
C ILE A 260 -8.31 7.16 -10.05
N LEU A 261 -9.04 6.27 -9.36
CA LEU A 261 -8.64 5.72 -8.06
C LEU A 261 -8.38 4.21 -8.17
N LYS A 262 -7.15 3.78 -7.90
CA LYS A 262 -6.87 2.38 -7.58
C LYS A 262 -7.31 2.11 -6.14
N LEU A 263 -8.20 1.12 -5.93
CA LEU A 263 -8.69 0.81 -4.59
C LEU A 263 -7.62 0.25 -3.67
N GLY A 264 -7.72 0.67 -2.41
CA GLY A 264 -6.95 0.14 -1.30
C GLY A 264 -7.21 -1.35 -1.08
N HIS A 265 -6.15 -2.11 -0.80
CA HIS A 265 -6.25 -3.50 -0.31
C HIS A 265 -7.19 -4.35 -1.18
N HIS A 266 -7.06 -4.17 -2.49
CA HIS A 266 -7.82 -4.88 -3.54
C HIS A 266 -9.35 -4.77 -3.44
N GLY A 267 -9.88 -3.75 -2.74
CA GLY A 267 -11.30 -3.64 -2.43
C GLY A 267 -11.73 -4.39 -1.17
N SER A 268 -10.83 -4.58 -0.20
CA SER A 268 -11.16 -5.08 1.14
C SER A 268 -12.15 -4.14 1.85
N ASN A 269 -13.08 -4.69 2.63
CA ASN A 269 -14.01 -3.89 3.45
C ASN A 269 -13.33 -3.08 4.58
N THR A 270 -12.03 -3.30 4.83
CA THR A 270 -11.17 -2.47 5.71
C THR A 270 -10.52 -1.26 5.03
N SER A 271 -10.83 -1.05 3.76
CA SER A 271 -10.45 0.12 2.95
C SER A 271 -11.67 0.77 2.26
N THR A 272 -11.39 1.76 1.41
CA THR A 272 -12.30 2.42 0.48
C THR A 272 -13.55 2.94 1.20
N SER A 273 -13.38 3.69 2.28
CA SER A 273 -14.49 4.28 3.02
C SER A 273 -15.28 5.26 2.15
N GLN A 274 -16.57 5.42 2.42
CA GLN A 274 -17.41 6.37 1.67
C GLN A 274 -16.83 7.79 1.75
N ALA A 275 -16.35 8.22 2.92
CA ALA A 275 -15.76 9.54 3.10
C ALA A 275 -14.47 9.74 2.28
N PHE A 276 -13.75 8.66 1.94
CA PHE A 276 -12.59 8.71 1.05
C PHE A 276 -13.00 8.76 -0.42
N LEU A 277 -13.96 7.92 -0.84
CA LEU A 277 -14.57 8.01 -2.17
C LEU A 277 -15.16 9.41 -2.44
N ASP A 278 -15.87 9.99 -1.47
CA ASP A 278 -16.45 11.34 -1.56
C ASP A 278 -15.36 12.44 -1.65
N ALA A 279 -14.17 12.21 -1.09
CA ALA A 279 -13.06 13.17 -1.09
C ALA A 279 -12.17 13.07 -2.34
N VAL A 280 -12.04 11.86 -2.90
CA VAL A 280 -11.33 11.59 -4.16
C VAL A 280 -12.21 11.89 -5.38
N ASN A 281 -13.53 11.65 -5.28
CA ASN A 281 -14.52 11.88 -6.32
C ASN A 281 -14.05 11.40 -7.72
N PRO A 282 -13.69 10.10 -7.88
CA PRO A 282 -13.16 9.61 -9.15
C PRO A 282 -14.23 9.40 -10.21
N GLU A 283 -13.83 9.49 -11.48
CA GLU A 283 -14.67 9.06 -12.60
C GLU A 283 -14.56 7.54 -12.81
N ALA A 284 -13.35 6.99 -12.65
CA ALA A 284 -13.06 5.57 -12.77
C ALA A 284 -12.36 4.98 -11.54
N VAL A 285 -12.71 3.74 -11.21
CA VAL A 285 -12.14 2.98 -10.08
C VAL A 285 -11.54 1.67 -10.58
N ILE A 286 -10.32 1.37 -10.13
CA ILE A 286 -9.61 0.13 -10.50
C ILE A 286 -9.58 -0.84 -9.32
N ILE A 287 -9.91 -2.10 -9.59
CA ILE A 287 -9.87 -3.21 -8.62
C ILE A 287 -8.92 -4.30 -9.14
N SER A 288 -7.71 -4.37 -8.60
CA SER A 288 -6.78 -5.47 -8.90
C SER A 288 -7.06 -6.63 -7.95
N ALA A 289 -7.89 -7.58 -8.38
CA ALA A 289 -8.27 -8.76 -7.60
C ALA A 289 -8.73 -9.91 -8.51
N SER A 290 -8.25 -11.14 -8.22
CA SER A 290 -8.64 -12.33 -8.98
C SER A 290 -10.09 -12.76 -8.71
N GLU A 291 -10.78 -13.25 -9.74
CA GLU A 291 -12.24 -13.56 -9.73
C GLU A 291 -12.67 -14.53 -8.61
N ASN A 292 -11.74 -15.38 -8.15
CA ASN A 292 -12.00 -16.42 -7.15
C ASN A 292 -10.95 -16.40 -6.01
N ASN A 293 -10.52 -15.21 -5.58
CA ASN A 293 -9.58 -15.08 -4.45
C ASN A 293 -10.20 -15.57 -3.12
N SER A 294 -9.38 -16.14 -2.25
CA SER A 294 -9.82 -16.70 -0.95
C SER A 294 -10.22 -15.64 0.08
N TYR A 295 -9.80 -14.38 -0.12
CA TYR A 295 -10.06 -13.23 0.74
C TYR A 295 -11.51 -12.75 0.65
N GLY A 296 -12.10 -12.87 -0.55
CA GLY A 296 -13.42 -12.35 -0.94
C GLY A 296 -13.40 -10.90 -1.41
N HIS A 297 -12.35 -10.51 -2.13
CA HIS A 297 -12.16 -9.17 -2.69
C HIS A 297 -12.75 -9.07 -4.12
N PRO A 298 -13.33 -7.92 -4.51
CA PRO A 298 -13.78 -6.84 -3.64
C PRO A 298 -14.94 -7.32 -2.75
N HIS A 299 -15.02 -6.81 -1.52
CA HIS A 299 -16.14 -7.13 -0.62
C HIS A 299 -17.45 -6.46 -1.07
N GLU A 300 -18.57 -7.11 -0.79
CA GLU A 300 -19.93 -6.64 -1.13
C GLU A 300 -20.18 -5.20 -0.62
N GLU A 301 -19.75 -4.87 0.60
CA GLU A 301 -19.93 -3.54 1.19
C GLU A 301 -19.05 -2.45 0.55
N VAL A 302 -18.03 -2.82 -0.23
CA VAL A 302 -17.24 -1.89 -1.06
C VAL A 302 -17.94 -1.69 -2.39
N VAL A 303 -18.39 -2.77 -3.03
CA VAL A 303 -19.18 -2.70 -4.28
C VAL A 303 -20.44 -1.85 -4.09
N GLU A 304 -21.14 -1.97 -2.96
CA GLU A 304 -22.27 -1.09 -2.60
C GLU A 304 -21.89 0.40 -2.57
N ARG A 305 -20.70 0.77 -2.06
CA ARG A 305 -20.24 2.17 -2.06
C ARG A 305 -19.97 2.67 -3.46
N LEU A 306 -19.35 1.85 -4.32
CA LEU A 306 -19.08 2.19 -5.73
C LEU A 306 -20.38 2.38 -6.52
N VAL A 307 -21.39 1.53 -6.30
CA VAL A 307 -22.74 1.72 -6.87
C VAL A 307 -23.36 3.04 -6.44
N ASN A 308 -23.26 3.40 -5.15
CA ASN A 308 -23.80 4.65 -4.62
C ASN A 308 -23.01 5.90 -5.07
N ALA A 309 -21.74 5.74 -5.44
CA ALA A 309 -20.89 6.81 -5.97
C ALA A 309 -21.08 7.06 -7.48
N GLU A 310 -21.84 6.19 -8.18
CA GLU A 310 -22.10 6.28 -9.62
C GLU A 310 -20.83 6.28 -10.51
N VAL A 311 -19.77 5.61 -10.06
CA VAL A 311 -18.46 5.52 -10.75
C VAL A 311 -18.34 4.32 -11.69
N ASP A 312 -17.52 4.44 -12.74
CA ASP A 312 -17.14 3.30 -13.58
C ASP A 312 -16.11 2.41 -12.86
N VAL A 313 -16.32 1.10 -12.85
CA VAL A 313 -15.48 0.12 -12.14
C VAL A 313 -14.81 -0.84 -13.12
N TYR A 314 -13.48 -0.86 -13.11
CA TYR A 314 -12.66 -1.76 -13.91
C TYR A 314 -11.93 -2.75 -12.98
N GLN A 315 -12.39 -4.00 -12.95
CA GLN A 315 -11.73 -5.08 -12.22
C GLN A 315 -10.80 -5.89 -13.15
N THR A 316 -9.53 -6.08 -12.78
CA THR A 316 -8.52 -6.74 -13.63
C THR A 316 -8.91 -8.16 -14.03
N SER A 317 -9.51 -8.95 -13.12
CA SER A 317 -9.93 -10.32 -13.46
C SER A 317 -11.05 -10.40 -14.50
N GLN A 318 -11.84 -9.34 -14.68
CA GLN A 318 -12.87 -9.23 -15.71
C GLN A 318 -12.30 -8.58 -16.98
N HIS A 319 -11.56 -7.48 -16.82
CA HIS A 319 -11.12 -6.59 -17.90
C HIS A 319 -9.71 -6.95 -18.43
N GLY A 320 -8.96 -7.84 -17.79
CA GLY A 320 -7.54 -8.07 -18.07
C GLY A 320 -6.68 -6.89 -17.66
N ASP A 321 -5.61 -6.67 -18.42
CA ASP A 321 -4.82 -5.44 -18.32
C ASP A 321 -5.70 -4.27 -18.72
N ILE A 322 -5.73 -3.22 -17.89
CA ILE A 322 -6.53 -2.02 -18.11
C ILE A 322 -5.56 -0.87 -18.37
N VAL A 323 -5.62 -0.27 -19.55
CA VAL A 323 -4.64 0.73 -20.00
C VAL A 323 -5.33 2.04 -20.35
N PHE A 324 -4.88 3.13 -19.72
CA PHE A 324 -5.35 4.49 -19.98
C PHE A 324 -4.26 5.34 -20.61
N LEU A 325 -4.63 6.18 -21.57
CA LEU A 325 -3.80 7.20 -22.19
C LEU A 325 -4.26 8.59 -21.72
N SER A 326 -3.33 9.40 -21.22
CA SER A 326 -3.56 10.80 -20.90
C SER A 326 -2.76 11.71 -21.83
N ASP A 327 -3.41 12.76 -22.34
CA ASP A 327 -2.81 13.86 -23.12
C ASP A 327 -2.57 15.13 -22.26
N GLY A 328 -2.65 14.99 -20.94
CA GLY A 328 -2.45 16.09 -19.98
C GLY A 328 -3.65 17.04 -19.83
N ALA A 329 -4.71 16.86 -20.62
CA ALA A 329 -5.98 17.57 -20.49
C ALA A 329 -7.17 16.62 -20.27
N THR A 330 -7.04 15.38 -20.74
CA THR A 330 -8.02 14.30 -20.66
C THR A 330 -7.33 12.95 -20.45
N ILE A 331 -8.11 11.94 -20.07
CA ILE A 331 -7.68 10.54 -19.96
C ILE A 331 -8.71 9.64 -20.66
N GLU A 332 -8.24 8.70 -21.47
CA GLU A 332 -9.06 7.78 -22.28
C GLU A 332 -8.63 6.33 -22.04
N LEU A 333 -9.59 5.42 -21.88
CA LEU A 333 -9.33 3.98 -21.85
C LEU A 333 -8.95 3.49 -23.26
N ILE A 334 -7.74 2.94 -23.41
CA ILE A 334 -7.22 2.47 -24.71
C ILE A 334 -7.07 0.96 -24.84
N ASP A 335 -7.02 0.21 -23.74
CA ASP A 335 -7.09 -1.26 -23.76
C ASP A 335 -7.80 -1.81 -22.51
N ALA A 336 -8.68 -2.78 -22.74
CA ALA A 336 -9.41 -3.59 -21.76
C ALA A 336 -10.26 -4.64 -22.51
N LYS A 337 -10.55 -5.78 -21.88
CA LYS A 337 -11.59 -6.72 -22.32
C LYS A 337 -12.97 -6.07 -22.14
N ASP A 338 -13.85 -6.27 -23.12
CA ASP A 338 -15.24 -5.79 -23.12
C ASP A 338 -16.07 -6.47 -22.01
N TYR A 339 -16.28 -5.75 -20.91
CA TYR A 339 -17.10 -6.15 -19.77
C TYR A 339 -17.83 -4.91 -19.20
N PRO A 340 -19.04 -5.04 -18.63
CA PRO A 340 -19.76 -3.88 -18.07
C PRO A 340 -19.02 -3.23 -16.90
N THR A 341 -18.79 -1.92 -16.99
CA THR A 341 -18.14 -1.08 -15.96
C THR A 341 -19.07 -0.68 -14.82
N THR A 342 -20.39 -0.73 -15.03
CA THR A 342 -21.37 -0.41 -13.99
C THR A 342 -21.32 -1.48 -12.89
N PRO A 343 -20.92 -1.16 -11.64
CA PRO A 343 -20.85 -2.14 -10.57
C PRO A 343 -22.23 -2.72 -10.26
N VAL A 344 -22.26 -4.01 -9.91
CA VAL A 344 -23.48 -4.73 -9.51
C VAL A 344 -23.22 -5.43 -8.20
N VAL A 345 -24.02 -5.12 -7.17
CA VAL A 345 -23.96 -5.83 -5.88
C VAL A 345 -24.28 -7.32 -6.12
N PRO A 346 -23.41 -8.27 -5.73
CA PRO A 346 -23.63 -9.69 -5.96
C PRO A 346 -24.88 -10.21 -5.24
N THR A 347 -26.01 -10.27 -5.92
CA THR A 347 -27.23 -10.85 -5.36
C THR A 347 -27.02 -12.33 -5.06
N ASN A 348 -27.10 -12.72 -3.79
CA ASN A 348 -27.05 -14.10 -3.31
C ASN A 348 -28.30 -14.94 -3.72
N GLU A 349 -28.70 -14.90 -4.99
CA GLU A 349 -29.57 -15.91 -5.58
C GLU A 349 -28.73 -17.15 -5.90
N SER A 350 -28.74 -18.11 -4.95
CA SER A 350 -28.44 -19.50 -5.30
C SER A 350 -29.38 -19.92 -6.43
N THR A 351 -28.82 -20.11 -7.63
CA THR A 351 -29.52 -20.66 -8.78
C THR A 351 -29.87 -22.13 -8.54
N THR A 352 -30.93 -22.35 -7.76
CA THR A 352 -31.68 -23.61 -7.78
C THR A 352 -32.43 -23.68 -9.11
N THR A 353 -31.76 -24.16 -10.14
CA THR A 353 -32.38 -24.53 -11.42
C THR A 353 -33.33 -25.69 -11.19
N ASN A 354 -34.59 -25.34 -10.95
CA ASN A 354 -35.73 -26.24 -10.89
C ASN A 354 -36.08 -26.72 -12.30
N ASP A 355 -35.22 -27.55 -12.92
CA ASP A 355 -35.61 -28.32 -14.09
C ASP A 355 -36.32 -29.60 -13.66
N GLN A 356 -37.65 -29.53 -13.62
CA GLN A 356 -38.48 -30.73 -13.60
C GLN A 356 -38.43 -31.41 -14.97
N GLN A 357 -37.70 -32.51 -15.07
CA GLN A 357 -38.13 -33.62 -15.93
C GLN A 357 -38.38 -34.87 -15.08
N ASP A 358 -39.63 -35.32 -15.18
CA ASP A 358 -40.20 -36.51 -14.56
C ASP A 358 -39.74 -37.75 -15.33
N GLU A 359 -38.87 -38.58 -14.73
CA GLU A 359 -38.80 -40.00 -15.08
C GLU A 359 -38.68 -40.87 -13.82
N THR A 360 -39.76 -41.61 -13.54
CA THR A 360 -39.88 -42.59 -12.47
C THR A 360 -38.91 -43.77 -12.62
N THR A 361 -38.10 -44.09 -11.61
CA THR A 361 -37.79 -45.49 -11.22
C THR A 361 -37.47 -45.65 -9.72
N THR A 362 -37.71 -46.86 -9.21
CA THR A 362 -37.70 -47.26 -7.78
C THR A 362 -36.31 -47.43 -7.14
N PRO A 363 -36.20 -47.33 -5.80
CA PRO A 363 -34.92 -47.37 -5.08
C PRO A 363 -34.36 -48.79 -4.84
N PRO A 364 -33.03 -48.98 -4.81
CA PRO A 364 -32.42 -50.25 -4.41
C PRO A 364 -32.32 -50.43 -2.89
N VAL A 365 -32.46 -51.68 -2.47
CA VAL A 365 -32.56 -52.16 -1.09
C VAL A 365 -31.19 -52.27 -0.40
N ILE A 366 -31.14 -51.96 0.90
CA ILE A 366 -30.03 -52.25 1.82
C ILE A 366 -30.14 -53.70 2.32
N THR A 367 -29.05 -54.49 2.32
CA THR A 367 -28.82 -55.64 3.25
C THR A 367 -27.34 -56.12 3.16
N PRO A 368 -26.77 -56.84 4.17
CA PRO A 368 -25.35 -56.67 4.52
C PRO A 368 -24.44 -57.94 4.52
N ALA A 369 -23.13 -57.68 4.67
CA ALA A 369 -22.06 -58.54 5.25
C ALA A 369 -21.64 -59.80 4.43
N PRO A 370 -20.43 -60.39 4.65
CA PRO A 370 -19.92 -60.84 5.95
C PRO A 370 -18.47 -60.45 6.34
N ASP A 371 -18.20 -60.70 7.62
CA ASP A 371 -16.94 -60.59 8.38
C ASP A 371 -15.93 -61.72 8.07
N VAL A 372 -14.63 -61.37 8.00
CA VAL A 372 -13.48 -62.27 8.32
C VAL A 372 -12.39 -61.44 9.03
N SER A 373 -11.83 -61.98 10.11
CA SER A 373 -11.01 -61.24 11.10
C SER A 373 -9.52 -61.65 11.15
N LYS A 374 -8.72 -60.79 11.83
CA LYS A 374 -7.36 -60.96 12.44
C LYS A 374 -6.13 -60.54 11.60
N GLU A 375 -5.42 -59.47 12.03
CA GLU A 375 -4.15 -59.46 12.82
C GLU A 375 -2.92 -59.88 11.97
N GLU A 376 -1.79 -59.18 11.87
CA GLU A 376 -1.25 -57.90 12.43
C GLU A 376 -0.66 -57.04 11.25
N THR A 377 -0.02 -55.86 11.34
CA THR A 377 0.60 -55.05 12.43
C THR A 377 0.66 -53.54 12.01
N ASN A 378 1.06 -52.64 12.91
CA ASN A 378 1.47 -51.23 12.62
C ASN A 378 3.04 -51.15 12.61
N PRO A 379 3.76 -50.06 12.22
CA PRO A 379 3.29 -48.67 12.07
C PRO A 379 3.79 -47.83 10.87
N SER A 380 2.95 -46.90 10.41
CA SER A 380 3.36 -45.49 10.23
C SER A 380 2.13 -44.59 10.05
N SER A 381 1.98 -43.59 10.91
CA SER A 381 0.99 -42.53 10.79
C SER A 381 1.53 -41.44 9.87
N GLU A 382 0.86 -41.16 8.76
CA GLU A 382 1.14 -39.95 7.98
C GLU A 382 0.51 -38.73 8.68
N ASN A 383 1.29 -37.65 8.77
CA ASN A 383 0.93 -36.47 9.55
C ASN A 383 -0.22 -35.70 8.87
N SER A 384 -1.33 -35.49 9.57
CA SER A 384 -2.11 -34.27 9.31
C SER A 384 -1.31 -33.09 9.83
N THR A 385 -0.94 -32.17 8.93
CA THR A 385 -0.30 -30.91 9.28
C THR A 385 -1.30 -30.00 9.95
N CYS A 386 -1.53 -30.21 11.25
CA CYS A 386 -2.46 -29.39 12.02
C CYS A 386 -1.79 -28.08 12.43
N VAL A 387 -2.29 -26.98 11.87
CA VAL A 387 -1.92 -25.59 12.17
C VAL A 387 -2.72 -25.17 13.40
N ASP A 388 -2.04 -25.11 14.55
CA ASP A 388 -2.67 -24.77 15.82
C ASP A 388 -2.94 -23.26 15.87
N VAL A 389 -4.22 -22.88 15.84
CA VAL A 389 -4.65 -21.49 15.80
C VAL A 389 -4.18 -20.69 17.02
N ASN A 390 -3.82 -21.34 18.13
CA ASN A 390 -3.29 -20.67 19.32
C ASN A 390 -1.78 -20.43 19.31
N THR A 391 -1.00 -21.13 18.48
CA THR A 391 0.48 -21.08 18.53
C THR A 391 1.18 -20.88 17.19
N ALA A 392 0.51 -21.09 16.06
CA ALA A 392 1.06 -20.88 14.72
C ALA A 392 1.53 -19.43 14.48
N SER A 393 2.56 -19.26 13.63
CA SER A 393 2.97 -17.94 13.13
C SER A 393 1.96 -17.36 12.14
N LYS A 394 2.08 -16.07 11.78
CA LYS A 394 1.14 -15.40 10.87
C LYS A 394 1.11 -16.10 9.50
N GLU A 395 2.28 -16.42 8.97
CA GLU A 395 2.46 -17.13 7.69
C GLU A 395 1.87 -18.54 7.73
N GLN A 396 1.98 -19.23 8.88
CA GLN A 396 1.37 -20.55 9.08
C GLN A 396 -0.16 -20.47 9.14
N LEU A 397 -0.72 -19.45 9.81
CA LEU A 397 -2.16 -19.21 9.81
C LEU A 397 -2.68 -18.90 8.40
N MET A 398 -1.92 -18.15 7.60
CA MET A 398 -2.26 -17.83 6.21
C MET A 398 -2.27 -19.03 5.26
N THR A 399 -1.82 -20.22 5.71
CA THR A 399 -2.01 -21.48 4.96
C THR A 399 -3.40 -22.08 5.12
N ILE A 400 -4.21 -21.61 6.08
CA ILE A 400 -5.60 -22.06 6.27
C ILE A 400 -6.51 -21.29 5.31
N ILE A 401 -7.39 -21.97 4.56
CA ILE A 401 -8.28 -21.26 3.62
C ILE A 401 -9.13 -20.19 4.31
N HIS A 402 -9.36 -19.09 3.58
CA HIS A 402 -10.04 -17.87 4.05
C HIS A 402 -9.34 -17.10 5.18
N ILE A 403 -8.24 -17.59 5.76
CA ILE A 403 -7.39 -16.83 6.68
C ILE A 403 -6.36 -16.06 5.83
N GLY A 404 -6.74 -14.86 5.40
CA GLY A 404 -5.79 -13.91 4.82
C GLY A 404 -4.94 -13.21 5.87
N ASP A 405 -4.01 -12.36 5.44
CA ASP A 405 -3.09 -11.62 6.30
C ASP A 405 -3.77 -10.92 7.50
N GLU A 406 -4.76 -10.06 7.22
CA GLU A 406 -5.52 -9.34 8.24
C GLU A 406 -6.30 -10.28 9.19
N ARG A 407 -6.79 -11.42 8.67
CA ARG A 407 -7.50 -12.42 9.49
C ARG A 407 -6.54 -13.26 10.32
N ALA A 408 -5.30 -13.46 9.88
CA ALA A 408 -4.25 -14.03 10.70
C ALA A 408 -3.89 -13.09 11.86
N ASP A 409 -3.83 -11.78 11.64
CA ASP A 409 -3.63 -10.79 12.71
C ASP A 409 -4.80 -10.73 13.70
N GLN A 410 -6.04 -10.64 13.20
CA GLN A 410 -7.23 -10.72 14.07
C GLN A 410 -7.26 -12.02 14.88
N LEU A 411 -6.88 -13.14 14.27
CA LEU A 411 -6.75 -14.43 14.95
C LEU A 411 -5.67 -14.38 16.04
N ILE A 412 -4.47 -13.88 15.74
CA ILE A 412 -3.38 -13.70 16.73
C ILE A 412 -3.84 -12.83 17.91
N GLN A 413 -4.51 -11.71 17.63
CA GLN A 413 -5.02 -10.78 18.65
C GLN A 413 -6.15 -11.37 19.51
N LEU A 414 -6.97 -12.26 18.95
CA LEU A 414 -8.11 -12.87 19.64
C LEU A 414 -7.77 -14.17 20.40
N ARG A 415 -6.51 -14.61 20.41
CA ARG A 415 -6.07 -15.80 21.16
C ARG A 415 -6.39 -15.67 22.68
N PRO A 416 -6.75 -16.77 23.36
CA PRO A 416 -6.92 -18.13 22.83
C PRO A 416 -8.30 -18.39 22.22
N PHE A 417 -8.39 -19.47 21.45
CA PHE A 417 -9.61 -20.12 20.99
C PHE A 417 -9.71 -21.52 21.61
N ASP A 418 -10.87 -21.87 22.15
CA ASP A 418 -11.10 -23.22 22.72
C ASP A 418 -11.42 -24.27 21.65
N SER A 419 -11.81 -23.83 20.45
CA SER A 419 -12.11 -24.68 19.29
C SER A 419 -12.08 -23.88 17.98
N VAL A 420 -11.92 -24.59 16.85
CA VAL A 420 -11.98 -23.99 15.50
C VAL A 420 -13.33 -23.29 15.24
N ASP A 421 -14.42 -23.75 15.87
CA ASP A 421 -15.75 -23.10 15.81
C ASP A 421 -15.73 -21.64 16.26
N GLN A 422 -14.84 -21.28 17.20
CA GLN A 422 -14.69 -19.92 17.70
C GLN A 422 -13.99 -18.99 16.71
N LEU A 423 -13.45 -19.46 15.57
CA LEU A 423 -12.92 -18.58 14.53
C LEU A 423 -13.98 -17.63 13.96
N THR A 424 -15.28 -17.91 14.18
CA THR A 424 -16.40 -16.97 13.94
C THR A 424 -16.33 -15.66 14.74
N ARG A 425 -15.40 -15.53 15.70
CA ARG A 425 -15.05 -14.27 16.38
C ARG A 425 -14.24 -13.30 15.51
N ILE A 426 -13.64 -13.79 14.41
CA ILE A 426 -12.84 -13.00 13.47
C ILE A 426 -13.76 -12.41 12.40
N ASN A 427 -13.58 -11.12 12.09
CA ASN A 427 -14.41 -10.44 11.10
C ASN A 427 -14.26 -11.09 9.72
N GLY A 428 -15.39 -11.30 9.06
CA GLY A 428 -15.44 -12.00 7.78
C GLY A 428 -15.38 -13.53 7.85
N ILE A 429 -15.28 -14.18 9.02
CA ILE A 429 -15.43 -15.65 9.13
C ILE A 429 -16.88 -16.00 9.50
N ALA A 430 -17.77 -15.89 8.52
CA ALA A 430 -19.15 -16.35 8.63
C ALA A 430 -19.25 -17.89 8.59
N ALA A 431 -20.44 -18.43 8.86
CA ALA A 431 -20.70 -19.88 8.93
C ALA A 431 -20.31 -20.67 7.67
N GLY A 432 -20.34 -20.05 6.48
CA GLY A 432 -19.83 -20.62 5.23
C GLY A 432 -18.32 -20.86 5.30
N ARG A 433 -17.53 -19.79 5.43
CA ARG A 433 -16.07 -19.87 5.55
C ARG A 433 -15.60 -20.77 6.70
N LEU A 434 -16.30 -20.77 7.84
CA LEU A 434 -16.01 -21.70 8.94
C LEU A 434 -16.21 -23.18 8.54
N LYS A 435 -17.26 -23.49 7.77
CA LYS A 435 -17.52 -24.84 7.26
C LYS A 435 -16.41 -25.27 6.31
N ASP A 436 -15.91 -24.36 5.47
CA ASP A 436 -14.86 -24.64 4.51
C ASP A 436 -13.50 -24.83 5.22
N ILE A 437 -13.12 -23.95 6.16
CA ILE A 437 -11.95 -24.11 7.06
C ILE A 437 -11.95 -25.49 7.75
N LYS A 438 -13.13 -25.96 8.20
CA LYS A 438 -13.28 -27.29 8.80
C LYS A 438 -13.16 -28.43 7.80
N ALA A 439 -13.57 -28.23 6.55
CA ALA A 439 -13.47 -29.23 5.49
C ALA A 439 -12.02 -29.43 5.01
N GLU A 440 -11.20 -28.38 5.06
CA GLU A 440 -9.76 -28.45 4.79
C GLU A 440 -9.00 -29.32 5.81
N ASN A 441 -9.46 -29.36 7.07
CA ASN A 441 -8.90 -30.21 8.13
C ASN A 441 -7.40 -29.92 8.46
N ILE A 442 -6.95 -28.68 8.19
CA ILE A 442 -5.63 -28.15 8.56
C ILE A 442 -5.69 -27.37 9.88
N ALA A 443 -6.73 -26.53 10.09
CA ALA A 443 -6.87 -25.75 11.32
C ALA A 443 -7.19 -26.63 12.55
N CYS A 444 -6.52 -26.39 13.68
CA CYS A 444 -6.74 -27.12 14.94
C CYS A 444 -6.54 -26.22 16.18
N VAL A 445 -6.92 -26.74 17.35
CA VAL A 445 -6.61 -26.19 18.69
C VAL A 445 -5.89 -27.30 19.47
N ARG A 446 -4.81 -26.97 20.17
CA ARG A 446 -4.02 -27.91 21.01
C ARG A 446 -3.84 -27.46 22.45
#